data_AF-A0A914D8Q6-F1
#
_entry.id   AF-A0A914D8Q6-F1
#
_cell.length_a   1.000
_cell.length_b   1.000
_cell.length_c   1.000
_cell.angle_alpha   90.00
_cell.angle_beta   90.00
_cell.angle_gamma   90.00
#
_symmetry.space_group_name_H-M   'P 1'
#
loop_
_entity.id
_entity.type
_entity.pdbx_description
1 polymer ?
#
loop_
_entity_poly.entity_id
_entity_poly.type
_entity_poly.pdbx_seq_one_letter_code
_entity_poly.pdbx_strand_id
1 'polypeptide(L)'
;PIVVITYFGPMTPEHFLTIEIVNKLKNLLISYPTVNVYYVEGPQPIPGAYRPDILDVFVNGSRIYSESISHINYPNKEIWWNIVKNKLTDVFNKAW
;
A
#
# COMPACT_ATOMS: atom_id res chain seq x y z
N PRO A 1 2.31 -8.31 -14.29
CA PRO A 1 1.63 -8.55 -12.99
C PRO A 1 0.83 -7.32 -12.57
N ILE A 2 -0.28 -7.48 -11.87
CA ILE A 2 -1.09 -6.35 -11.43
C ILE A 2 -0.83 -6.13 -9.94
N VAL A 3 -0.36 -4.94 -9.58
CA VAL A 3 -0.26 -4.49 -8.19
C VAL A 3 -1.41 -3.54 -7.93
N VAL A 4 -2.25 -3.85 -6.96
CA VAL A 4 -3.33 -2.95 -6.52
C VAL A 4 -3.03 -2.52 -5.10
N ILE A 5 -3.00 -1.21 -4.88
CA ILE A 5 -2.85 -0.60 -3.57
C ILE A 5 -4.20 0.00 -3.23
N THR A 6 -4.78 -0.40 -2.11
CA THR A 6 -6.06 0.13 -1.65
C THR A 6 -5.92 0.80 -0.30
N TYR A 7 -6.42 2.03 -0.20
CA TYR A 7 -6.48 2.77 1.05
C TYR A 7 -7.92 2.89 1.55
N PHE A 8 -8.18 2.47 2.78
CA PHE A 8 -9.48 2.65 3.42
C PHE A 8 -9.34 3.61 4.59
N GLY A 9 -9.78 4.85 4.45
CA GLY A 9 -9.73 5.80 5.57
C GLY A 9 -10.28 7.18 5.24
N PRO A 10 -10.50 8.03 6.26
CA PRO A 10 -10.87 9.43 6.07
C PRO A 10 -9.74 10.22 5.39
N MET A 11 -10.06 11.34 4.73
CA MET A 11 -9.05 12.28 4.21
C MET A 11 -8.38 13.02 5.36
N THR A 12 -7.25 12.49 5.84
CA THR A 12 -6.46 13.03 6.97
C THR A 12 -4.97 13.16 6.59
N PRO A 13 -4.08 13.73 7.41
CA PRO A 13 -2.63 13.71 7.14
C PRO A 13 -2.06 12.32 6.78
N GLU A 14 -2.63 11.27 7.34
CA GLU A 14 -2.32 9.86 7.06
C GLU A 14 -2.70 9.46 5.62
N HIS A 15 -3.72 10.08 5.04
CA HIS A 15 -4.05 9.92 3.62
C HIS A 15 -2.92 10.46 2.71
N PHE A 16 -2.33 11.62 3.03
CA PHE A 16 -1.21 12.17 2.26
C PHE A 16 0.05 11.31 2.37
N LEU A 17 0.28 10.67 3.53
CA LEU A 17 1.31 9.65 3.70
C LEU A 17 1.07 8.46 2.75
N THR A 18 -0.18 8.07 2.56
CA THR A 18 -0.55 7.01 1.63
C THR A 18 -0.16 7.34 0.19
N ILE A 19 -0.40 8.58 -0.24
CA ILE A 19 -0.02 9.06 -1.57
C ILE A 19 1.51 9.02 -1.75
N GLU A 20 2.28 9.44 -0.75
CA GLU A 20 3.75 9.35 -0.77
C GLU A 20 4.24 7.90 -0.92
N ILE A 21 3.63 6.99 -0.15
CA ILE A 21 3.90 5.55 -0.21
C ILE A 21 3.58 4.97 -1.59
N VAL A 22 2.43 5.31 -2.16
CA VAL A 22 2.01 4.87 -3.49
C VAL A 22 3.00 5.35 -4.55
N ASN A 23 3.48 6.59 -4.46
CA ASN A 23 4.47 7.13 -5.39
C ASN A 23 5.82 6.42 -5.26
N LYS A 24 6.27 6.11 -4.03
CA LYS A 24 7.48 5.29 -3.82
C LYS A 24 7.34 3.89 -4.43
N LEU A 25 6.17 3.27 -4.27
CA LEU A 25 5.88 1.96 -4.87
C LEU A 25 5.86 2.02 -6.41
N LYS A 26 5.22 3.03 -7.01
CA LYS A 26 5.25 3.24 -8.46
C LYS A 26 6.68 3.40 -8.97
N ASN A 27 7.51 4.18 -8.28
CA ASN A 27 8.91 4.38 -8.64
C ASN A 27 9.75 3.09 -8.49
N LEU A 28 9.52 2.29 -7.44
CA LEU A 28 10.21 1.00 -7.28
C LEU A 28 9.87 0.04 -8.42
N LEU A 29 8.61 0.05 -8.85
CA LEU A 29 8.09 -0.89 -9.84
C LEU A 29 8.28 -0.41 -11.29
N ILE A 30 8.84 0.79 -11.50
CA ILE A 30 9.11 1.33 -12.83
C ILE A 30 10.12 0.50 -13.63
N SER A 31 11.02 -0.20 -12.94
CA SER A 31 11.98 -1.14 -13.53
C SER A 31 11.34 -2.47 -13.95
N TYR A 32 10.07 -2.69 -13.59
CA TYR A 32 9.29 -3.85 -13.99
C TYR A 32 8.20 -3.40 -14.99
N PRO A 33 8.52 -3.23 -16.28
CA PRO A 33 7.64 -2.61 -17.27
C PRO A 33 6.33 -3.37 -17.51
N THR A 34 6.23 -4.61 -17.04
CA THR A 34 5.02 -5.45 -17.10
C THR A 34 4.16 -5.36 -15.85
N VAL A 35 4.56 -4.57 -14.84
CA VAL A 35 3.81 -4.33 -13.61
C VAL A 35 2.90 -3.11 -13.77
N ASN A 36 1.59 -3.33 -13.72
CA ASN A 36 0.62 -2.24 -13.64
C ASN A 36 0.30 -1.95 -12.16
N VAL A 37 0.48 -0.70 -11.73
CA VAL A 37 0.19 -0.27 -10.35
C VAL A 37 -1.07 0.58 -10.31
N TYR A 38 -2.11 0.09 -9.67
CA TYR A 38 -3.37 0.80 -9.46
C TYR A 38 -3.47 1.27 -8.01
N TYR A 39 -3.94 2.50 -7.82
CA TYR A 39 -4.32 3.03 -6.51
C TYR A 39 -5.83 3.19 -6.48
N VAL A 40 -6.48 2.61 -5.47
CA VAL A 40 -7.93 2.68 -5.29
C VAL A 40 -8.22 3.20 -3.90
N GLU A 41 -9.05 4.24 -3.83
CA GLU A 41 -9.59 4.73 -2.57
C GLU A 41 -10.83 3.91 -2.21
N GLY A 42 -10.82 3.37 -1.00
CA GLY A 42 -11.94 2.69 -0.40
C GLY A 42 -13.06 3.67 -0.02
N PRO A 43 -14.28 3.18 0.19
CA PRO A 43 -15.40 4.03 0.58
C PRO A 43 -15.11 4.68 1.93
N GLN A 44 -15.46 5.96 2.05
CA GLN A 44 -15.40 6.66 3.33
C GLN A 44 -16.27 5.94 4.36
N PRO A 45 -15.80 5.84 5.62
CA PRO A 45 -16.63 5.29 6.69
C PRO A 45 -17.92 6.11 6.83
N ILE A 46 -19.02 5.41 7.10
CA ILE A 46 -20.30 6.03 7.46
C ILE A 46 -20.07 6.83 8.75
N PRO A 47 -20.65 8.04 8.92
CA PRO A 47 -20.53 8.79 10.17
C PRO A 47 -20.86 7.91 11.39
N GLY A 48 -19.94 7.85 12.36
CA GLY A 48 -20.07 7.01 13.55
C GLY A 48 -19.53 5.58 13.43
N ALA A 49 -19.22 5.11 12.22
CA ALA A 49 -18.50 3.85 12.02
C ALA A 49 -16.99 4.12 12.02
N TYR A 50 -16.28 3.69 13.06
CA TYR A 50 -14.82 3.69 13.01
C TYR A 50 -14.36 2.62 12.00
N ARG A 51 -13.58 3.05 11.00
CA ARG A 51 -12.84 2.14 10.14
C ARG A 51 -11.37 2.52 10.23
N PRO A 52 -10.49 1.60 10.66
CA PRO A 52 -9.07 1.88 10.74
C PRO A 52 -8.52 2.20 9.35
N ASP A 53 -7.54 3.09 9.33
CA ASP A 53 -6.86 3.57 8.14
C ASP A 53 -5.97 2.49 7.53
N ILE A 54 -6.54 1.54 6.80
CA ILE A 54 -5.79 0.36 6.32
C ILE A 54 -5.17 0.62 4.95
N LEU A 55 -3.90 0.23 4.79
CA LEU A 55 -3.20 0.09 3.52
C LEU A 55 -3.06 -1.39 3.17
N ASP A 56 -3.79 -1.82 2.13
CA ASP A 56 -3.64 -3.15 1.56
C ASP A 56 -2.86 -3.10 0.25
N VAL A 57 -1.97 -4.07 0.05
CA VAL A 57 -1.24 -4.29 -1.20
C VAL A 57 -1.58 -5.68 -1.72
N PHE A 58 -2.08 -5.72 -2.95
CA PHE A 58 -2.42 -6.94 -3.67
C PHE A 58 -1.48 -7.12 -4.85
N VAL A 59 -1.11 -8.36 -5.14
CA VAL A 59 -0.42 -8.76 -6.37
C VAL A 59 -1.22 -9.87 -7.03
N ASN A 60 -1.64 -9.67 -8.28
CA ASN A 60 -2.48 -10.60 -9.06
C ASN A 60 -3.71 -11.08 -8.26
N GLY A 61 -4.36 -10.18 -7.52
CA GLY A 61 -5.54 -10.47 -6.70
C GLY A 61 -5.26 -11.09 -5.33
N SER A 62 -4.01 -11.49 -5.03
CA SER A 62 -3.63 -12.00 -3.71
C SER A 62 -3.14 -10.86 -2.82
N ARG A 63 -3.69 -10.74 -1.61
CA ARG A 63 -3.22 -9.74 -0.62
C ARG A 63 -1.88 -10.18 -0.03
N ILE A 64 -0.84 -9.36 -0.20
CA ILE A 64 0.53 -9.66 0.26
C ILE A 64 0.91 -8.83 1.49
N TYR A 65 0.21 -7.73 1.70
CA TYR A 65 0.41 -6.80 2.81
C TYR A 65 -0.91 -6.15 3.21
N SER A 66 -1.09 -5.94 4.51
CA SER A 66 -2.25 -5.31 5.13
C SER A 66 -1.82 -4.75 6.47
N GLU A 67 -1.94 -3.44 6.69
CA GLU A 67 -1.59 -2.81 7.96
C GLU A 67 -2.31 -1.47 8.13
N SER A 68 -2.51 -1.06 9.39
CA SER A 68 -3.00 0.26 9.74
C SER A 68 -1.94 1.33 9.49
N ILE A 69 -2.25 2.38 8.75
CA ILE A 69 -1.36 3.51 8.45
C ILE A 69 -1.01 4.30 9.72
N SER A 70 -1.92 4.35 10.68
CA SER A 70 -1.68 4.88 12.02
C SER A 70 -0.55 4.14 12.76
N HIS A 71 -0.27 2.88 12.42
CA HIS A 71 0.90 2.13 12.91
C HIS A 71 2.18 2.42 12.09
N ILE A 72 2.05 3.05 10.92
CA ILE A 72 3.15 3.55 10.05
C ILE A 72 3.56 4.98 10.46
N ASN A 73 3.16 5.45 11.65
CA ASN A 73 3.57 6.77 12.14
C ASN A 73 5.08 6.87 12.38
N TYR A 74 5.63 8.09 12.22
CA TYR A 74 7.05 8.40 12.47
C TYR A 74 7.43 7.96 13.89
N PRO A 75 8.51 7.18 14.09
CA PRO A 75 9.70 7.01 13.24
C PRO A 75 9.75 5.75 12.35
N ASN A 76 8.68 4.97 12.24
CA ASN A 76 8.74 3.61 11.68
C ASN A 76 8.57 3.52 10.15
N LYS A 77 8.52 4.65 9.43
CA LYS A 77 8.26 4.67 7.96
C LYS A 77 9.29 3.89 7.14
N GLU A 78 10.57 3.96 7.52
CA GLU A 78 11.64 3.27 6.80
C GLU A 78 11.65 1.76 7.09
N ILE A 79 11.35 1.37 8.34
CA ILE A 79 11.15 -0.02 8.73
C ILE A 79 9.99 -0.62 7.94
N TRP A 80 8.86 0.10 7.89
CA TRP A 80 7.70 -0.27 7.09
C TRP A 80 8.04 -0.44 5.62
N TRP A 81 8.73 0.54 5.04
CA TRP A 81 9.13 0.50 3.62
C TRP A 81 9.96 -0.73 3.31
N ASN A 82 10.93 -1.06 4.18
CA ASN A 82 11.77 -2.23 4.01
C ASN A 82 10.96 -3.54 4.06
N ILE A 83 9.97 -3.64 4.96
CA ILE A 83 9.08 -4.82 5.03
C ILE A 83 8.28 -4.98 3.73
N VAL A 84 7.67 -3.90 3.24
CA VAL A 84 6.85 -3.94 2.02
C VAL A 84 7.69 -4.21 0.79
N LYS A 85 8.86 -3.56 0.68
CA LYS A 85 9.82 -3.82 -0.39
C LYS A 85 10.24 -5.28 -0.42
N ASN A 86 10.63 -5.86 0.71
CA ASN A 86 11.05 -7.26 0.79
C ASN A 86 9.92 -8.22 0.41
N LYS A 87 8.70 -8.00 0.90
CA LYS A 87 7.53 -8.81 0.52
C LYS A 87 7.22 -8.73 -0.97
N LEU A 88 7.29 -7.54 -1.56
CA LEU A 88 7.11 -7.37 -3.01
C LEU A 88 8.20 -8.09 -3.79
N THR A 89 9.47 -7.91 -3.42
CA THR A 89 10.60 -8.59 -4.05
C THR A 89 10.45 -10.12 -3.98
N ASP A 90 10.06 -10.66 -2.83
CA ASP A 90 9.81 -12.11 -2.67
C ASP A 90 8.68 -12.60 -3.58
N VAL A 91 7.59 -11.84 -3.71
CA VAL A 91 6.46 -12.19 -4.58
C VAL A 91 6.88 -12.16 -6.05
N PHE A 92 7.62 -11.13 -6.46
CA PHE A 92 8.11 -11.05 -7.84
C PHE A 92 9.14 -12.14 -8.16
N ASN A 93 10.05 -12.46 -7.24
CA ASN A 93 11.04 -13.53 -7.41
C ASN A 93 10.44 -14.95 -7.39
N LYS A 94 9.23 -15.13 -6.85
CA LYS A 94 8.52 -16.42 -6.85
C LYS A 94 7.58 -16.58 -8.03
N ALA A 95 7.10 -15.47 -8.59
CA ALA A 95 6.17 -15.47 -9.71
C ALA A 95 6.86 -15.49 -11.09
N TRP A 96 8.20 -15.39 -11.11
CA TRP A 96 9.08 -15.30 -12.29
C TRP A 96 10.35 -16.10 -12.04
#